data_AF-A0A3M3XTN4-F1
#
_entry.id   AF-A0A3M3XTN4-F1
#
_cell.length_a   1.000
_cell.length_b   1.000
_cell.length_c   1.000
_cell.angle_alpha   90.00
_cell.angle_beta   90.00
_cell.angle_gamma   90.00
#
_symmetry.space_group_name_H-M   'P 1'
#
loop_
_entity.id
_entity.type
_entity.pdbx_description
1 polymer ?
#
loop_
_entity_poly.entity_id
_entity_poly.type
_entity_poly.pdbx_seq_one_letter_code
_entity_poly.pdbx_strand_id
1 'polypeptide(L)'
;MVGDEAYPGYPWTALFDPLGIRSAVWETDGAGTFVGSSYAYMTARDLARIGLLMQRGGQWQDRQLLNKEWMDFALMPFAGAGVDASVEVPGGQWWLNRTADGGKGPWPDAPPDTFAALGHWGQALYVIPDQKLVIVRYADDRDSTYNHNEMLKRVQAAFGKEGGQ
;
A
#
# COMPACT_ATOMS: atom_id res chain seq x y z
N MET A 1 -12.54 -20.61 1.56
CA MET A 1 -13.36 -19.80 2.49
C MET A 1 -13.02 -20.24 3.91
N VAL A 2 -12.84 -19.31 4.84
CA VAL A 2 -12.40 -19.61 6.23
C VAL A 2 -13.53 -20.10 7.15
N GLY A 3 -14.79 -20.07 6.68
CA GLY A 3 -15.97 -20.48 7.46
C GLY A 3 -16.50 -19.35 8.36
N ASP A 4 -17.79 -19.42 8.69
CA ASP A 4 -18.51 -18.34 9.39
C ASP A 4 -17.98 -18.09 10.80
N GLU A 5 -17.51 -19.14 11.49
CA GLU A 5 -16.95 -19.03 12.84
C GLU A 5 -15.61 -18.29 12.85
N ALA A 6 -14.74 -18.57 11.87
CA ALA A 6 -13.42 -17.95 11.81
C ALA A 6 -13.42 -16.59 11.10
N TYR A 7 -14.40 -16.32 10.23
CA TYR A 7 -14.44 -15.14 9.39
C TYR A 7 -14.28 -13.80 10.17
N PRO A 8 -15.02 -13.54 11.26
CA PRO A 8 -14.92 -12.25 11.97
C PRO A 8 -13.53 -12.00 12.58
N GLY A 9 -12.83 -13.06 13.00
CA GLY A 9 -11.48 -12.96 13.59
C GLY A 9 -10.35 -13.11 12.56
N TYR A 10 -10.67 -13.47 11.32
CA TYR A 10 -9.65 -13.86 10.35
C TYR A 10 -8.65 -12.73 10.02
N PRO A 11 -9.07 -11.47 9.76
CA PRO A 11 -8.10 -10.40 9.50
C PRO A 11 -7.11 -10.17 10.65
N TRP A 12 -7.56 -10.31 11.90
CA TRP A 12 -6.70 -10.16 13.07
C TRP A 12 -5.70 -11.31 13.19
N THR A 13 -6.19 -12.54 13.12
CA THR A 13 -5.34 -13.73 13.28
C THR A 13 -4.36 -13.93 12.12
N ALA A 14 -4.78 -13.62 10.89
CA ALA A 14 -3.97 -13.82 9.70
C ALA A 14 -3.00 -12.67 9.41
N LEU A 15 -3.33 -11.43 9.80
CA LEU A 15 -2.55 -10.25 9.40
C LEU A 15 -2.25 -9.29 10.56
N PHE A 16 -3.27 -8.76 11.25
CA PHE A 16 -3.02 -7.65 12.19
C PHE A 16 -2.21 -8.07 13.42
N ASP A 17 -2.58 -9.16 14.09
CA ASP A 17 -1.85 -9.65 15.27
C ASP A 17 -0.41 -10.10 14.92
N PRO A 18 -0.16 -10.85 13.83
CA PRO A 18 1.19 -11.17 13.39
C PRO A 18 2.08 -9.94 13.15
N LEU A 19 1.52 -8.86 12.62
CA LEU A 19 2.22 -7.60 12.43
C LEU A 19 2.33 -6.76 13.72
N GLY A 20 1.61 -7.13 14.78
CA GLY A 20 1.54 -6.34 16.01
C GLY A 20 0.75 -5.04 15.83
N ILE A 21 -0.19 -5.01 14.88
CA ILE A 21 -1.17 -3.94 14.69
C ILE A 21 -2.24 -4.10 15.78
N ARG A 22 -2.42 -3.06 16.60
CA ARG A 22 -3.31 -3.12 17.78
C ARG A 22 -4.45 -2.12 17.73
N SER A 23 -4.37 -1.15 16.82
CA SER A 23 -5.37 -0.10 16.66
C SER A 23 -6.42 -0.38 15.57
N ALA A 24 -6.35 -1.55 14.92
CA ALA A 24 -7.23 -1.88 13.80
C ALA A 24 -8.69 -2.01 14.21
N VAL A 25 -9.55 -1.27 13.52
CA VAL A 25 -11.00 -1.45 13.47
C VAL A 25 -11.37 -1.62 12.00
N TRP A 26 -12.07 -2.70 11.65
CA TRP A 26 -12.56 -2.93 10.29
C TRP A 26 -14.07 -3.08 10.31
N GLU A 27 -14.78 -2.11 9.74
CA GLU A 27 -16.23 -2.10 9.76
C GLU A 27 -16.83 -3.19 8.85
N THR A 28 -17.99 -3.67 9.27
CA THR A 28 -18.81 -4.62 8.52
C THR A 28 -20.11 -3.96 8.08
N ASP A 29 -20.74 -4.53 7.07
CA ASP A 29 -22.14 -4.25 6.78
C ASP A 29 -23.08 -4.85 7.86
N GLY A 30 -24.39 -4.65 7.70
CA GLY A 30 -25.40 -5.16 8.63
C GLY A 30 -25.50 -6.69 8.70
N ALA A 31 -24.88 -7.42 7.77
CA ALA A 31 -24.81 -8.88 7.77
C ALA A 31 -23.51 -9.41 8.39
N GLY A 32 -22.60 -8.51 8.82
CA GLY A 32 -21.30 -8.89 9.38
C GLY A 32 -20.22 -9.12 8.32
N THR A 33 -20.44 -8.77 7.06
CA THR A 33 -19.43 -8.85 6.00
C THR A 33 -18.52 -7.64 6.06
N PHE A 34 -17.20 -7.82 6.12
CA PHE A 34 -16.26 -6.70 6.09
C PHE A 34 -16.45 -5.85 4.84
N VAL A 35 -16.50 -4.53 5.02
CA VAL A 35 -16.47 -3.60 3.89
C VAL A 35 -15.05 -3.60 3.35
N GLY A 36 -14.75 -4.53 2.45
CA GLY A 36 -13.36 -4.81 2.01
C GLY A 36 -12.68 -3.65 1.26
N SER A 37 -13.46 -2.73 0.71
CA SER A 37 -12.97 -1.59 -0.07
C SER A 37 -12.60 -0.37 0.77
N SER A 38 -13.03 -0.30 2.04
CA SER A 38 -12.94 0.92 2.86
C SER A 38 -13.10 0.63 4.36
N TYR A 39 -13.21 1.66 5.19
CA TYR A 39 -13.54 1.58 6.62
C TYR A 39 -12.65 0.66 7.48
N ALA A 40 -11.40 0.48 7.06
CA ALA A 40 -10.33 -0.01 7.90
C ALA A 40 -9.62 1.19 8.55
N TYR A 41 -9.78 1.34 9.85
CA TYR A 41 -9.19 2.41 10.65
C TYR A 41 -8.03 1.86 11.47
N MET A 42 -6.92 2.59 11.51
CA MET A 42 -5.77 2.30 12.36
C MET A 42 -4.89 3.54 12.48
N THR A 43 -3.91 3.52 13.38
CA THR A 43 -2.90 4.59 13.44
C THR A 43 -1.98 4.55 12.23
N ALA A 44 -1.38 5.69 11.88
CA ALA A 44 -0.41 5.76 10.78
C ALA A 44 0.78 4.81 10.99
N ARG A 45 1.20 4.61 12.26
CA ARG A 45 2.26 3.67 12.61
C ARG A 45 1.85 2.21 12.38
N ASP A 46 0.59 1.87 12.63
CA ASP A 46 0.07 0.52 12.37
C ASP A 46 -0.07 0.26 10.86
N LEU A 47 -0.59 1.24 10.10
CA LEU A 47 -0.64 1.13 8.64
C LEU A 47 0.77 1.02 8.01
N ALA A 48 1.75 1.73 8.57
CA ALA A 48 3.14 1.64 8.12
C ALA A 48 3.73 0.23 8.26
N ARG A 49 3.21 -0.61 9.18
CA ARG A 49 3.65 -2.01 9.30
C ARG A 49 3.18 -2.86 8.12
N ILE A 50 2.00 -2.58 7.55
CA ILE A 50 1.55 -3.19 6.30
C ILE A 50 2.48 -2.76 5.17
N GLY A 51 2.81 -1.47 5.07
CA GLY A 51 3.80 -0.97 4.11
C GLY A 51 5.17 -1.65 4.25
N LEU A 52 5.64 -1.83 5.48
CA LEU A 52 6.92 -2.48 5.75
C LEU A 52 6.91 -3.97 5.42
N LEU A 53 5.79 -4.67 5.66
CA LEU A 53 5.59 -6.05 5.20
C LEU A 53 5.75 -6.14 3.68
N MET A 54 5.08 -5.26 2.94
CA MET A 54 5.15 -5.22 1.47
C MET A 54 6.54 -4.87 0.97
N GLN A 55 7.19 -3.88 1.59
CA GLN A 55 8.58 -3.49 1.29
C GLN A 55 9.55 -4.68 1.43
N ARG A 56 9.30 -5.56 2.42
CA ARG A 56 10.12 -6.74 2.70
C ARG A 56 9.67 -7.99 1.94
N GLY A 57 8.92 -7.82 0.85
CA GLY A 57 8.49 -8.95 0.03
C GLY A 57 7.60 -9.95 0.78
N GLY A 58 6.79 -9.48 1.73
CA GLY A 58 5.90 -10.34 2.51
C GLY A 58 6.54 -10.99 3.74
N GLN A 59 7.80 -10.67 4.05
CA GLN A 59 8.49 -11.17 5.24
C GLN A 59 8.29 -10.25 6.45
N TRP A 60 7.88 -10.83 7.57
CA TRP A 60 7.82 -10.16 8.86
C TRP A 60 8.63 -10.91 9.89
N GLN A 61 9.71 -10.28 10.38
CA GLN A 61 10.72 -10.96 11.21
C GLN A 61 11.20 -12.23 10.49
N ASP A 62 11.13 -13.39 11.15
CA ASP A 62 11.56 -14.68 10.60
C ASP A 62 10.43 -15.44 9.89
N ARG A 63 9.27 -14.81 9.64
CA ARG A 63 8.09 -15.45 9.06
C ARG A 63 7.74 -14.88 7.69
N GLN A 64 7.44 -15.75 6.73
CA GLN A 64 6.82 -15.38 5.46
C GLN A 64 5.30 -15.31 5.64
N LEU A 65 4.72 -14.11 5.65
CA LEU A 65 3.27 -13.93 5.79
C LEU A 65 2.56 -13.87 4.44
N LEU A 66 3.20 -13.26 3.44
CA LEU A 66 2.71 -13.24 2.05
C LEU A 66 3.74 -13.95 1.19
N ASN A 67 3.36 -14.98 0.43
CA ASN A 67 4.31 -15.71 -0.41
C ASN A 67 4.75 -14.88 -1.62
N LYS A 68 5.80 -15.37 -2.30
CA LYS A 68 6.37 -14.68 -3.46
C LYS A 68 5.34 -14.54 -4.59
N GLU A 69 4.54 -15.57 -4.82
CA GLU A 69 3.53 -15.60 -5.88
C GLU A 69 2.47 -14.51 -5.67
N TRP A 70 2.06 -14.28 -4.42
CA TRP A 70 1.14 -13.19 -4.08
C TRP A 70 1.78 -11.82 -4.29
N MET A 71 3.03 -11.64 -3.86
CA MET A 71 3.76 -10.39 -4.05
C MET A 71 3.95 -10.07 -5.55
N ASP A 72 4.31 -11.07 -6.34
CA ASP A 72 4.46 -10.95 -7.79
C ASP A 72 3.12 -10.53 -8.43
N PHE A 73 2.00 -11.14 -8.02
CA PHE A 73 0.67 -10.78 -8.51
C PHE A 73 0.26 -9.35 -8.08
N ALA A 74 0.44 -9.01 -6.81
CA ALA A 74 0.03 -7.72 -6.26
C ALA A 74 0.75 -6.55 -6.96
N LEU A 75 2.02 -6.74 -7.32
CA LEU A 75 2.90 -5.73 -7.93
C LEU A 75 3.11 -5.92 -9.44
N MET A 76 2.30 -6.77 -10.08
CA MET A 76 2.26 -6.93 -11.53
C MET A 76 1.45 -5.77 -12.14
N PRO A 77 2.03 -4.93 -13.00
CA PRO A 77 1.27 -3.90 -13.70
C PRO A 77 0.25 -4.55 -14.65
N PHE A 78 -1.01 -4.13 -14.53
CA PHE A 78 -2.05 -4.55 -15.44
C PHE A 78 -2.05 -3.66 -16.68
N ALA A 79 -2.33 -4.28 -17.83
CA ALA A 79 -2.46 -3.61 -19.13
C ALA A 79 -3.92 -3.69 -19.60
N GLY A 80 -4.36 -2.70 -20.38
CA GLY A 80 -5.69 -2.73 -20.98
C GLY A 80 -6.19 -1.35 -21.38
N ALA A 81 -7.29 -1.34 -22.14
CA ALA A 81 -8.00 -0.10 -22.46
C ALA A 81 -8.47 0.57 -21.14
N GLY A 82 -8.17 1.87 -20.99
CA GLY A 82 -8.54 2.65 -19.81
C GLY A 82 -7.45 2.77 -18.73
N VAL A 83 -6.28 2.14 -18.91
CA VAL A 83 -5.10 2.44 -18.06
C VAL A 83 -4.50 3.77 -18.52
N ASP A 84 -4.63 4.80 -17.69
CA ASP A 84 -3.95 6.08 -17.88
C ASP A 84 -2.72 6.15 -16.97
N ALA A 85 -1.56 5.89 -17.57
CA ALA A 85 -0.27 5.89 -16.87
C ALA A 85 0.13 7.28 -16.32
N SER A 86 -0.54 8.36 -16.74
CA SER A 86 -0.33 9.70 -16.19
C SER A 86 -1.09 9.94 -14.89
N VAL A 87 -2.07 9.10 -14.58
CA VAL A 87 -2.92 9.21 -13.39
C VAL A 87 -2.53 8.11 -12.40
N GLU A 88 -2.78 6.85 -12.72
CA GLU A 88 -2.53 5.71 -11.86
C GLU A 88 -2.35 4.42 -12.69
N VAL A 89 -1.31 3.63 -12.40
CA VAL A 89 -1.14 2.30 -13.04
C VAL A 89 -1.62 1.21 -12.09
N PRO A 90 -2.65 0.42 -12.44
CA PRO A 90 -3.21 -0.58 -11.54
C PRO A 90 -2.35 -1.85 -11.47
N GLY A 91 -2.27 -2.42 -10.27
CA GLY A 91 -1.88 -3.81 -9.99
C GLY A 91 -2.93 -4.52 -9.13
N GLY A 92 -2.54 -5.58 -8.44
CA GLY A 92 -3.43 -6.32 -7.55
C GLY A 92 -3.68 -5.60 -6.21
N GLN A 93 -4.63 -4.65 -6.20
CA GLN A 93 -4.97 -3.77 -5.06
C GLN A 93 -3.93 -2.67 -4.72
N TRP A 94 -2.95 -2.44 -5.61
CA TRP A 94 -1.93 -1.41 -5.46
C TRP A 94 -1.81 -0.58 -6.73
N TRP A 95 -1.52 0.71 -6.57
CA TRP A 95 -1.13 1.62 -7.65
C TRP A 95 0.38 1.58 -7.81
N LEU A 96 0.86 1.46 -9.04
CA LEU A 96 2.27 1.23 -9.36
C LEU A 96 2.88 2.44 -10.09
N ASN A 97 4.20 2.59 -9.98
CA ASN A 97 4.94 3.65 -10.65
C ASN A 97 5.64 3.21 -11.95
N ARG A 98 5.13 2.16 -12.59
CA ARG A 98 5.62 1.64 -13.87
C ARG A 98 4.49 1.01 -14.67
N THR A 99 4.53 1.16 -15.98
CA THR A 99 3.56 0.52 -16.89
C THR A 99 3.98 -0.91 -17.23
N ALA A 100 3.05 -1.70 -17.78
CA ALA A 100 3.29 -3.10 -18.15
C ALA A 100 4.37 -3.29 -19.22
N ASP A 101 4.60 -2.28 -20.07
CA ASP A 101 5.67 -2.23 -21.07
C ASP A 101 6.99 -1.64 -20.52
N GLY A 102 7.07 -1.38 -19.21
CA GLY A 102 8.28 -0.86 -18.55
C GLY A 102 8.46 0.66 -18.66
N GLY A 103 7.44 1.39 -19.15
CA GLY A 103 7.40 2.84 -19.14
C GLY A 103 7.22 3.45 -17.74
N LYS A 104 7.31 4.78 -17.68
CA LYS A 104 7.18 5.55 -16.43
C LYS A 104 5.74 5.57 -15.95
N GLY A 105 5.55 5.54 -14.63
CA GLY A 105 4.27 5.78 -13.97
C GLY A 105 4.02 7.23 -13.57
N PRO A 106 2.99 7.48 -12.74
CA PRO A 106 2.50 8.82 -12.41
C PRO A 106 3.41 9.64 -11.49
N TRP A 107 4.44 9.04 -10.89
CA TRP A 107 5.38 9.72 -9.98
C TRP A 107 6.80 9.69 -10.58
N PRO A 108 7.09 10.51 -11.60
CA PRO A 108 8.36 10.46 -12.34
C PRO A 108 9.60 10.82 -11.51
N ASP A 109 9.46 11.50 -10.38
CA ASP A 109 10.58 11.80 -9.45
C ASP A 109 10.81 10.67 -8.43
N ALA A 110 9.98 9.62 -8.41
CA ALA A 110 10.15 8.45 -7.55
C ALA A 110 10.68 7.23 -8.35
N PRO A 111 11.37 6.28 -7.71
CA PRO A 111 11.81 5.03 -8.34
C PRO A 111 10.67 4.26 -9.03
N PRO A 112 10.94 3.55 -10.14
CA PRO A 112 9.91 2.75 -10.85
C PRO A 112 9.31 1.60 -10.02
N ASP A 113 10.01 1.14 -8.98
CA ASP A 113 9.52 0.13 -8.03
C ASP A 113 8.66 0.72 -6.92
N THR A 114 8.38 2.03 -6.94
CA THR A 114 7.44 2.68 -6.02
C THR A 114 6.01 2.18 -6.28
N PHE A 115 5.29 1.91 -5.21
CA PHE A 115 3.87 1.58 -5.27
C PHE A 115 3.11 2.17 -4.08
N ALA A 116 1.79 2.29 -4.21
CA ALA A 116 0.96 2.92 -3.19
C ALA A 116 -0.44 2.31 -3.07
N ALA A 117 -0.99 2.37 -1.86
CA ALA A 117 -2.43 2.25 -1.65
C ALA A 117 -2.96 3.68 -1.44
N LEU A 118 -3.86 4.12 -2.32
CA LEU A 118 -4.44 5.46 -2.31
C LEU A 118 -5.91 5.38 -1.91
N GLY A 119 -6.31 6.22 -0.97
CA GLY A 119 -7.65 6.25 -0.41
C GLY A 119 -8.32 7.61 -0.54
N HIS A 120 -9.62 7.63 -0.28
CA HIS A 120 -10.47 8.82 -0.43
C HIS A 120 -9.96 10.03 0.38
N TRP A 121 -10.08 11.23 -0.17
CA TRP A 121 -9.62 12.49 0.43
C TRP A 121 -8.15 12.49 0.86
N GLY A 122 -7.31 11.79 0.09
CA GLY A 122 -5.86 11.94 0.19
C GLY A 122 -5.18 10.98 1.15
N GLN A 123 -5.85 9.90 1.57
CA GLN A 123 -5.13 8.87 2.31
C GLN A 123 -4.09 8.24 1.38
N ALA A 124 -2.87 8.03 1.86
CA ALA A 124 -1.87 7.36 1.07
C ALA A 124 -0.92 6.52 1.94
N LEU A 125 -0.64 5.32 1.47
CA LEU A 125 0.48 4.50 1.92
C LEU A 125 1.40 4.30 0.72
N TYR A 126 2.56 4.94 0.70
CA TYR A 126 3.59 4.73 -0.32
C TYR A 126 4.67 3.80 0.21
N VAL A 127 5.18 2.95 -0.66
CA VAL A 127 6.30 2.05 -0.40
C VAL A 127 7.34 2.26 -1.50
N ILE A 128 8.58 2.52 -1.09
CA ILE A 128 9.73 2.71 -2.00
C ILE A 128 10.82 1.71 -1.60
N PRO A 129 10.78 0.47 -2.14
CA PRO A 129 11.69 -0.61 -1.76
C PRO A 129 13.16 -0.25 -1.93
N ASP A 130 13.57 0.30 -3.08
CA ASP A 130 14.95 0.71 -3.38
C ASP A 130 15.54 1.67 -2.33
N GLN A 131 14.68 2.46 -1.67
CA GLN A 131 15.09 3.43 -0.65
C GLN A 131 14.78 2.99 0.78
N LYS A 132 14.25 1.76 0.96
CA LYS A 132 13.78 1.25 2.26
C LYS A 132 12.83 2.22 2.97
N LEU A 133 12.00 2.93 2.20
CA LEU A 133 11.09 3.94 2.72
C LEU A 133 9.63 3.46 2.71
N VAL A 134 8.89 3.80 3.76
CA VAL A 134 7.43 3.68 3.85
C VAL A 134 6.88 5.00 4.32
N ILE A 135 5.88 5.53 3.62
CA ILE A 135 5.28 6.83 3.93
C ILE A 135 3.78 6.64 4.12
N VAL A 136 3.26 7.06 5.27
CA VAL A 136 1.82 7.09 5.53
C VAL A 136 1.35 8.53 5.65
N ARG A 137 0.28 8.85 4.92
CA ARG A 137 -0.45 10.12 4.98
C ARG A 137 -1.89 9.82 5.32
N TYR A 138 -2.37 10.43 6.40
CA TYR A 138 -3.78 10.67 6.61
C TYR A 138 -4.06 12.15 6.42
N ALA A 139 -5.07 12.46 5.64
CA ALA A 139 -5.34 13.82 5.22
C ALA A 139 -6.82 14.04 4.90
N ASP A 140 -7.13 15.28 4.58
CA ASP A 140 -8.40 15.71 4.05
C ASP A 140 -8.08 16.78 2.99
N ASP A 141 -7.98 16.37 1.73
CA ASP A 141 -7.59 17.22 0.60
C ASP A 141 -8.74 17.57 -0.33
N ARG A 142 -9.90 17.90 0.25
CA ARG A 142 -11.07 18.37 -0.52
C ARG A 142 -10.82 19.63 -1.36
N ASP A 143 -9.74 20.35 -1.10
CA ASP A 143 -9.30 21.48 -1.95
C ASP A 143 -8.58 21.04 -3.24
N SER A 144 -8.28 19.74 -3.39
CA SER A 144 -7.60 19.13 -4.54
C SER A 144 -6.23 19.75 -4.87
N THR A 145 -5.55 20.31 -3.87
CA THR A 145 -4.23 20.94 -4.06
C THR A 145 -3.05 19.97 -3.91
N TYR A 146 -3.32 18.74 -3.43
CA TYR A 146 -2.28 17.76 -3.14
C TYR A 146 -1.64 17.21 -4.42
N ASN A 147 -0.30 17.21 -4.45
CA ASN A 147 0.48 16.64 -5.55
C ASN A 147 1.37 15.50 -5.03
N HIS A 148 1.05 14.27 -5.44
CA HIS A 148 1.72 13.05 -5.01
C HIS A 148 3.21 13.08 -5.38
N ASN A 149 3.54 13.45 -6.61
CA ASN A 149 4.91 13.47 -7.11
C ASN A 149 5.77 14.50 -6.38
N GLU A 150 5.24 15.70 -6.14
CA GLU A 150 5.96 16.75 -5.40
C GLU A 150 6.20 16.35 -3.93
N MET A 151 5.22 15.69 -3.29
CA MET A 151 5.40 15.15 -1.94
C MET A 151 6.51 14.09 -1.91
N LEU A 152 6.45 13.11 -2.81
CA LEU A 152 7.45 12.05 -2.92
C LEU A 152 8.83 12.63 -3.18
N LYS A 153 8.97 13.59 -4.10
CA LYS A 153 10.23 14.28 -4.38
C LYS A 153 10.83 14.93 -3.12
N ARG A 154 10.02 15.63 -2.33
CA ARG A 154 10.48 16.30 -1.10
C ARG A 154 10.89 15.32 -0.01
N VAL A 155 10.11 14.26 0.20
CA VAL A 155 10.45 13.23 1.20
C VAL A 155 11.74 12.50 0.80
N GLN A 156 11.90 12.13 -0.47
CA GLN A 156 13.14 11.52 -0.96
C GLN A 156 14.35 12.46 -0.83
N ALA A 157 14.18 13.77 -1.07
CA ALA A 157 15.26 14.72 -0.85
C ALA A 157 15.69 14.81 0.63
N ALA A 158 14.73 14.62 1.55
CA ALA A 158 14.97 14.66 3.00
C ALA A 158 15.56 13.34 3.57
N PHE A 159 15.13 12.19 3.05
CA PHE A 159 15.42 10.88 3.65
C PHE A 159 16.04 9.83 2.71
N GLY A 160 15.97 10.01 1.39
CA GLY A 160 16.38 9.03 0.38
C GLY A 160 17.90 8.86 0.19
N LYS A 161 18.73 9.46 1.06
CA LYS A 161 20.20 9.44 0.93
C LYS A 161 20.93 8.47 1.87
N GLU A 162 20.25 7.72 2.73
CA GLU A 162 20.92 6.83 3.68
C GLU A 162 21.38 5.47 3.09
N GLY A 163 21.30 5.28 1.77
CA GLY A 163 21.64 4.02 1.10
C GLY A 163 23.03 3.89 0.48
N GLY A 164 23.95 4.84 0.72
CA GLY A 164 25.28 4.82 0.07
C GLY A 164 26.39 5.46 0.89
N GLN A 165 26.95 4.68 1.81
CA GLN A 165 28.40 4.66 2.06
C GLN A 165 28.99 3.49 1.28
#